data_AF-A0ABD1L968-F1
#
_entry.id   AF-A0ABD1L968-F1
#
_cell.length_a   1.000
_cell.length_b   1.000
_cell.length_c   1.000
_cell.angle_alpha   90.00
_cell.angle_beta   90.00
_cell.angle_gamma   90.00
#
_symmetry.space_group_name_H-M   'P 1'
#
loop_
_entity.id
_entity.type
_entity.pdbx_description
1 polymer ?
#
loop_
_entity_poly.entity_id
_entity_poly.type
_entity_poly.pdbx_seq_one_letter_code
_entity_poly.pdbx_strand_id
1 'polypeptide(L)' 'MHVLSLSTLVVPKLFTSKVILATNIAETSVTIPGIKYVIDPGFVKARSHDPGKGMESLIIVPTSKSQALKKIMTF' A
#
# COMPACT_ATOMS: atom_id res chain seq x y z
N MET A 1 -22.51 -44.97 21.03
CA MET A 1 -21.92 -44.61 19.72
C MET A 1 -22.20 -43.13 19.48
N HIS A 2 -21.48 -42.24 20.14
CA HIS A 2 -21.52 -40.81 19.86
C HIS A 2 -20.11 -40.35 19.52
N VAL A 3 -20.05 -39.75 18.34
CA VAL A 3 -18.90 -39.27 17.60
C VAL A 3 -18.22 -38.13 18.35
N LEU A 4 -16.89 -38.14 18.44
CA LEU A 4 -16.09 -36.92 18.56
C LEU A 4 -15.02 -36.97 17.49
N SER A 5 -15.32 -36.35 16.35
CA SER A 5 -14.38 -36.09 15.26
C SER A 5 -13.44 -34.97 15.71
N LEU A 6 -12.13 -35.22 15.61
CA LEU A 6 -11.08 -34.29 15.98
C LEU A 6 -11.30 -32.90 15.36
N SER A 7 -11.33 -31.89 16.21
CA SER A 7 -11.17 -30.50 15.81
C SER A 7 -9.76 -30.32 15.24
N THR A 8 -9.68 -29.97 13.97
CA THR A 8 -8.44 -29.48 13.36
C THR A 8 -7.99 -28.25 14.13
N LEU A 9 -6.99 -28.42 15.00
CA LEU A 9 -6.34 -27.32 15.69
C LEU A 9 -5.54 -26.52 14.64
N VAL A 10 -6.15 -25.48 14.07
CA VAL A 10 -5.41 -24.49 13.30
C VAL A 10 -4.55 -23.73 14.30
N VAL A 11 -3.28 -24.12 14.42
CA VAL A 11 -2.30 -23.38 15.23
C VAL A 11 -2.22 -21.98 14.61
N PRO A 12 -2.61 -20.91 15.33
CA PRO A 12 -2.45 -19.56 14.81
C PRO A 12 -0.97 -19.35 14.52
N LYS A 13 -0.64 -18.88 13.31
CA LYS A 13 0.74 -18.55 12.93
C LYS A 13 1.20 -17.43 13.86
N LEU A 14 1.87 -17.80 14.96
CA LEU A 14 2.12 -16.91 16.10
C LEU A 14 2.88 -15.65 15.71
N PHE A 15 3.63 -15.67 14.61
CA PHE A 15 4.36 -14.53 14.09
C PHE A 15 4.39 -14.56 12.56
N THR A 16 3.50 -13.80 11.91
CA THR A 16 3.64 -13.45 10.50
C THR A 16 3.71 -11.93 10.39
N SER A 17 4.85 -11.41 9.92
CA SER A 17 4.94 -9.99 9.58
C SER A 17 4.10 -9.75 8.33
N LYS A 18 3.13 -8.84 8.43
CA LYS A 18 2.33 -8.40 7.28
C LYS A 18 3.14 -7.38 6.50
N VAL A 19 3.48 -7.69 5.26
CA VAL A 19 4.10 -6.76 4.31
C VAL A 19 3.08 -6.43 3.25
N ILE A 20 2.86 -5.14 3.00
CA ILE A 20 1.87 -4.66 2.06
C ILE A 20 2.60 -3.80 1.03
N LEU A 21 2.56 -4.24 -0.23
CA LEU A 21 3.05 -3.46 -1.35
C LEU A 21 1.88 -2.67 -1.92
N ALA A 22 1.93 -1.35 -1.78
CA ALA A 22 0.89 -0.45 -2.25
C ALA A 22 1.44 0.46 -3.35
N THR A 23 0.62 0.67 -4.39
CA THR A 23 0.78 1.80 -5.31
C THR A 23 -0.05 2.97 -4.79
N ASN A 24 0.14 4.15 -5.38
CA ASN A 24 -0.49 5.42 -4.99
C ASN A 24 -2.04 5.37 -4.91
N ILE A 25 -2.68 4.31 -5.40
CA ILE A 25 -4.13 4.08 -5.29
C ILE A 25 -4.58 3.91 -3.84
N ALA A 26 -3.74 3.37 -2.95
CA ALA A 26 -4.09 3.19 -1.54
C ALA A 26 -3.93 4.46 -0.69
N GLU A 27 -3.44 5.56 -1.27
CA GLU A 27 -3.10 6.81 -0.57
C GLU A 27 -4.32 7.61 -0.08
N THR A 28 -5.52 7.30 -0.59
CA THR A 28 -6.72 8.10 -0.38
C THR A 28 -7.91 7.39 0.27
N SER A 29 -7.92 6.07 0.41
CA SER A 29 -9.16 5.36 0.74
C SER A 29 -9.04 4.13 1.63
N VAL A 30 -7.83 3.72 2.04
CA VAL A 30 -7.66 2.51 2.87
C VAL A 30 -6.77 2.81 4.06
N THR A 31 -7.33 2.68 5.26
CA THR A 31 -6.56 2.65 6.50
C THR A 31 -6.33 1.21 6.91
N ILE A 32 -5.07 0.83 7.14
CA ILE A 32 -4.70 -0.54 7.48
C ILE A 32 -4.29 -0.56 8.96
N PRO A 33 -5.13 -1.09 9.86
CA PRO A 33 -4.76 -1.12 11.27
C PRO A 33 -3.52 -2.00 11.50
N GLY A 34 -2.59 -1.51 12.32
CA GLY A 34 -1.39 -2.25 12.70
C GLY A 34 -0.18 -2.06 11.78
N ILE A 35 -0.18 -1.04 10.91
CA ILE A 35 1.05 -0.60 10.24
C ILE A 35 1.93 0.13 11.27
N LYS A 36 3.19 -0.29 11.36
CA LYS A 36 4.19 0.31 12.25
C LYS A 36 5.22 1.14 11.51
N TYR A 37 5.44 0.83 10.23
CA TYR A 37 6.44 1.45 9.38
C TYR A 37 5.90 1.63 7.97
N VAL A 38 6.17 2.81 7.40
CA VAL A 38 5.90 3.14 6.00
C VAL A 38 7.23 3.48 5.35
N ILE A 39 7.52 2.85 4.22
CA ILE A 39 8.72 3.12 3.41
C ILE A 39 8.25 3.82 2.13
N ASP A 40 8.57 5.11 1.98
CA ASP A 40 8.30 5.89 0.77
C ASP A 40 9.61 6.08 -0.03
N PRO A 41 9.66 5.71 -1.32
CA PRO A 41 10.85 5.87 -2.16
C PRO A 41 11.16 7.33 -2.55
N GLY A 42 10.25 8.27 -2.32
CA GLY A 42 10.40 9.69 -2.63
C GLY A 42 10.05 10.09 -4.06
N PHE A 43 9.55 9.17 -4.88
CA PHE A 43 9.21 9.41 -6.29
C PHE A 43 7.84 8.83 -6.66
N VAL A 44 7.19 9.47 -7.63
CA VAL A 44 5.92 9.02 -8.22
C VAL A 44 5.97 9.07 -9.74
N LYS A 45 5.17 8.23 -10.39
CA LYS A 45 4.86 8.39 -11.81
C LYS A 45 3.71 9.38 -11.95
N ALA A 46 4.00 10.56 -12.49
CA ALA A 46 3.02 11.61 -12.74
C ALA A 46 2.72 11.70 -14.25
N ARG A 47 1.48 12.02 -14.58
CA ARG A 47 1.12 12.38 -15.95
C ARG A 47 1.70 13.75 -16.29
N SER A 48 2.40 13.83 -17.43
CA SER A 48 2.92 15.07 -18.00
C SER A 48 2.38 15.21 -19.42
N HIS A 49 1.77 16.37 -19.69
CA HIS A 49 1.21 16.70 -20.99
C HIS A 49 2.21 17.56 -21.77
N ASP A 50 2.56 17.12 -22.99
CA ASP A 50 3.34 17.91 -23.94
C ASP A 50 2.37 18.56 -24.96
N PRO A 51 2.04 19.85 -24.79
CA PRO A 51 1.10 20.54 -25.67
C PRO A 51 1.63 20.69 -27.10
N GLY A 52 2.95 20.63 -27.32
CA GLY A 52 3.54 20.72 -28.66
C GLY A 52 3.35 19.44 -29.48
N LYS A 53 3.18 18.30 -28.81
CA LYS A 53 2.97 16.99 -29.45
C LYS A 53 1.54 16.48 -29.30
N GLY A 54 0.72 17.11 -28.47
CA GLY A 54 -0.63 16.64 -28.14
C GLY A 54 -0.64 15.28 -27.44
N MET A 55 0.45 14.91 -26.78
CA MET A 55 0.63 13.59 -26.17
C MET A 55 0.75 13.69 -24.65
N GLU A 56 0.21 12.69 -23.96
CA GLU A 56 0.46 12.46 -22.53
C GLU A 56 1.52 11.39 -22.34
N SER A 57 2.36 11.57 -21.33
CA SER A 57 3.36 10.59 -20.91
C SER A 57 3.37 10.45 -19.39
N LEU A 58 3.90 9.32 -18.91
CA LEU A 58 4.15 9.10 -17.48
C LEU A 58 5.63 9.30 -17.21
N ILE A 59 5.96 10.33 -16.45
CA ILE A 59 7.34 10.64 -16.04
C ILE A 59 7.52 10.39 -14.55
N ILE A 60 8.75 10.05 -14.16
CA ILE A 60 9.12 9.92 -12.74
C ILE A 60 9.47 11.31 -12.22
N VAL A 61 8.80 11.73 -11.15
CA VAL A 61 9.02 13.02 -10.49
C VAL A 61 9.14 12.83 -8.98
N PRO A 62 9.83 13.74 -8.26
CA PRO A 62 9.83 13.73 -6.80
C PRO A 62 8.42 13.86 -6.22
N THR A 63 8.13 13.10 -5.16
CA THR A 63 6.87 13.19 -4.42
C THR A 63 6.79 14.53 -3.70
N SER A 64 5.62 15.17 -3.69
CA SER A 64 5.44 16.40 -2.91
C SER A 64 5.43 16.11 -1.40
N LYS A 65 5.75 17.12 -0.58
CA LYS A 65 5.66 17.00 0.88
C LYS A 65 4.26 16.61 1.35
N SER A 66 3.22 17.18 0.73
CA SER A 66 1.84 16.89 1.07
C SER A 66 1.44 15.44 0.76
N GLN A 67 1.91 14.88 -0.36
CA GLN A 67 1.68 13.47 -0.69
C GLN A 67 2.42 12.54 0.27
N ALA A 68 3.69 12.81 0.55
CA ALA A 68 4.47 12.01 1.51
C ALA A 68 3.82 11.99 2.90
N LEU A 69 3.38 13.14 3.40
CA LEU A 69 2.67 13.24 4.69
C LEU A 69 1.36 12.45 4.67
N LYS A 70 0.60 12.52 3.58
CA LYS A 70 -0.65 11.79 3.45
C LYS A 70 -0.46 10.29 3.59
N LYS A 71 0.57 9.72 2.95
CA LYS A 71 0.91 8.29 3.06
C LYS A 71 1.27 7.88 4.48
N ILE A 72 2.01 8.71 5.22
CA ILE A 72 2.37 8.40 6.61
C ILE A 72 1.12 8.41 7.51
N MET A 73 0.13 9.24 7.21
CA MET A 73 -1.08 9.37 8.04
C MET A 73 -2.17 8.34 7.72
N THR A 74 -2.22 7.81 6.50
CA THR A 74 -3.30 6.90 6.08
C THR A 74 -2.97 5.42 6.25
N PHE A 75 -1.70 5.03 6.20
CA PHE A 75 -1.26 3.66 6.47
C PHE A 75 -0.97 3.46 7.95
#